data_AF-A0A212EUF4-F1
#
_entry.id   AF-A0A212EUF4-F1
#
_cell.length_a   1.000
_cell.length_b   1.000
_cell.length_c   1.000
_cell.angle_alpha   90.00
_cell.angle_beta   90.00
_cell.angle_gamma   90.00
#
_symmetry.space_group_name_H-M   'P 1'
#
loop_
_entity.id
_entity.type
_entity.pdbx_description
1 polymer ?
#
loop_
_entity_poly.entity_id
_entity_poly.type
_entity_poly.pdbx_seq_one_letter_code
_entity_poly.pdbx_strand_id
1 'polypeptide(L)'
;MPVWEEVRKVLDLLITQGQHELQLWGKTWKGSNNVYSKLNQSLGRQLIGIGCGAHIVYNAIKPAADCLPVDFECIILKIYSFFYIYSVRVEALKEFCDSSETEYHKMLGYSKTRWLALMPALERVIKMSQPLKNYFLSIDKCPNILKTFFENSTSELWLYFLHAQAATFHEAVLKIEVQNVSALESAMEINRLRDNLALKENTIFLPHIVRNRP
;
A
#
# COMPACT_ATOMS: atom_id res chain seq x y z
N MET A 1 5.26 -17.41 11.07
CA MET A 1 4.79 -16.02 11.16
C MET A 1 3.33 -15.97 10.72
N PRO A 2 2.36 -15.92 11.65
CA PRO A 2 0.94 -16.12 11.36
C PRO A 2 0.32 -15.02 10.46
N VAL A 3 0.95 -13.86 10.35
CA VAL A 3 0.49 -12.75 9.50
C VAL A 3 0.40 -13.19 8.03
N TRP A 4 1.43 -13.86 7.50
CA TRP A 4 1.48 -14.24 6.08
C TRP A 4 0.47 -15.30 5.67
N GLU A 5 0.06 -16.12 6.62
CA GLU A 5 -0.99 -17.11 6.43
C GLU A 5 -2.36 -16.45 6.38
N GLU A 6 -2.60 -15.40 7.15
CA GLU A 6 -3.81 -14.57 7.05
C GLU A 6 -3.81 -13.69 5.79
N VAL A 7 -2.66 -13.11 5.39
CA VAL A 7 -2.54 -12.39 4.11
C VAL A 7 -2.88 -13.30 2.93
N ARG A 8 -2.39 -14.54 2.96
CA ARG A 8 -2.71 -15.55 1.96
C ARG A 8 -4.18 -15.96 2.02
N LYS A 9 -4.75 -16.22 3.19
CA LYS A 9 -6.19 -16.50 3.30
C LYS A 9 -7.03 -15.36 2.75
N VAL A 10 -6.64 -14.10 2.98
CA VAL A 10 -7.31 -12.92 2.42
C VAL A 10 -7.10 -12.83 0.92
N LEU A 11 -5.90 -13.09 0.41
CA LEU A 11 -5.62 -13.16 -1.03
C LEU A 11 -6.40 -14.30 -1.69
N ASP A 12 -6.32 -15.52 -1.18
CA ASP A 12 -7.07 -16.68 -1.62
C ASP A 12 -8.57 -16.45 -1.45
N LEU A 13 -9.05 -15.75 -0.42
CA LEU A 13 -10.46 -15.35 -0.35
C LEU A 13 -10.79 -14.35 -1.44
N LEU A 14 -9.97 -13.32 -1.69
CA LEU A 14 -10.22 -12.31 -2.73
C LEU A 14 -10.05 -12.85 -4.15
N ILE A 15 -9.21 -13.87 -4.31
CA ILE A 15 -8.94 -14.59 -5.56
C ILE A 15 -9.96 -15.69 -5.77
N THR A 16 -10.35 -16.45 -4.76
CA THR A 16 -11.33 -17.55 -4.88
C THR A 16 -12.74 -16.98 -4.87
N GLN A 17 -13.02 -15.93 -4.09
CA GLN A 17 -14.15 -15.04 -4.37
C GLN A 17 -13.95 -14.49 -5.78
N GLY A 18 -12.85 -13.82 -6.14
CA GLY A 18 -12.62 -13.31 -7.51
C GLY A 18 -12.68 -14.32 -8.68
N GLN A 19 -12.43 -15.62 -8.48
CA GLN A 19 -12.40 -16.68 -9.50
C GLN A 19 -13.72 -17.46 -9.53
N HIS A 20 -14.32 -17.76 -8.38
CA HIS A 20 -15.69 -18.27 -8.29
C HIS A 20 -16.72 -17.16 -8.62
N GLU A 21 -16.27 -15.90 -8.61
CA GLU A 21 -16.97 -14.65 -8.92
C GLU A 21 -16.43 -13.96 -10.17
N LEU A 22 -15.94 -14.72 -11.16
CA LEU A 22 -15.92 -14.22 -12.53
C LEU A 22 -17.34 -13.85 -13.02
N GLN A 23 -18.37 -14.34 -12.33
CA GLN A 23 -19.75 -13.94 -12.52
C GLN A 23 -20.20 -12.75 -11.66
N LEU A 24 -19.41 -12.29 -10.68
CA LEU A 24 -19.84 -11.28 -9.70
C LEU A 24 -18.82 -10.17 -9.46
N TRP A 25 -18.17 -9.71 -10.52
CA TRP A 25 -17.55 -8.38 -10.56
C TRP A 25 -18.52 -7.21 -10.29
N GLY A 26 -19.78 -7.50 -9.89
CA GLY A 26 -20.83 -6.57 -9.46
C GLY A 26 -21.85 -7.08 -8.42
N LYS A 27 -21.66 -8.21 -7.68
CA LYS A 27 -22.51 -8.46 -6.48
C LYS A 27 -21.73 -8.02 -5.24
N THR A 28 -21.67 -6.72 -5.01
CA THR A 28 -22.54 -6.14 -3.99
C THR A 28 -22.92 -4.70 -4.34
N TRP A 29 -23.44 -4.45 -5.55
CA TRP A 29 -24.29 -3.26 -5.74
C TRP A 29 -25.62 -3.47 -4.99
N LYS A 30 -25.58 -3.58 -3.66
CA LYS A 30 -26.77 -3.55 -2.82
C LYS A 30 -27.33 -2.12 -2.89
N GLY A 31 -28.38 -1.95 -3.68
CA GLY A 31 -29.10 -0.69 -3.78
C GLY A 31 -29.66 -0.45 -5.17
N SER A 32 -30.91 0.00 -5.24
CA SER A 32 -31.53 0.47 -6.48
C SER A 32 -31.04 1.86 -6.89
N ASN A 33 -30.37 2.60 -6.00
CA ASN A 33 -29.98 3.99 -6.20
C ASN A 33 -28.47 4.18 -6.48
N ASN A 34 -27.89 3.36 -7.34
CA ASN A 34 -26.52 3.57 -7.83
C ASN A 34 -26.51 3.74 -9.37
N VAL A 35 -25.37 4.20 -9.89
CA VAL A 35 -25.20 4.49 -11.32
C VAL A 35 -25.44 3.25 -12.17
N TYR A 36 -24.95 2.08 -11.76
CA TYR A 36 -25.14 0.83 -12.48
C TYR A 36 -26.63 0.44 -12.58
N SER A 37 -27.35 0.43 -11.45
CA SER A 37 -28.78 0.10 -11.40
C SER A 37 -29.62 1.04 -12.26
N LYS A 38 -29.32 2.35 -12.22
CA LYS A 38 -29.99 3.36 -13.07
C LYS A 38 -29.69 3.18 -14.55
N LEU A 39 -28.42 2.95 -14.92
CA LEU A 39 -28.03 2.71 -16.31
C LEU A 39 -28.66 1.43 -16.87
N ASN A 40 -28.67 0.35 -16.08
CA ASN A 40 -29.28 -0.92 -16.48
C ASN A 40 -30.79 -0.76 -16.70
N GLN A 41 -31.48 0.03 -15.85
CA GLN A 41 -32.90 0.35 -15.99
C GLN A 41 -33.18 1.25 -17.20
N SER A 42 -32.41 2.32 -17.40
CA SER A 42 -32.60 3.26 -18.50
C SER A 42 -32.26 2.69 -19.87
N LEU A 43 -31.27 1.81 -19.97
CA LEU A 43 -30.84 1.21 -21.23
C LEU A 43 -31.65 -0.03 -21.61
N GLY A 44 -32.43 -0.60 -20.69
CA GLY A 44 -33.27 -1.78 -20.94
C GLY A 44 -32.51 -3.03 -21.38
N ARG A 45 -31.19 -3.09 -21.15
CA ARG A 45 -30.30 -4.18 -21.55
C ARG A 45 -29.46 -4.65 -20.38
N GLN A 46 -29.10 -5.93 -20.37
CA GLN A 46 -28.24 -6.50 -19.33
C GLN A 46 -26.82 -5.95 -19.46
N LEU A 47 -26.42 -5.11 -18.50
CA LEU A 47 -25.04 -4.67 -18.35
C LEU A 47 -24.23 -5.72 -17.58
N ILE A 48 -22.92 -5.73 -17.82
CA ILE A 48 -21.96 -6.48 -17.01
C ILE A 48 -21.20 -5.45 -16.19
N GLY A 49 -21.41 -5.45 -14.87
CA GLY A 49 -20.67 -4.62 -13.94
C GLY A 49 -19.32 -5.27 -13.64
N ILE A 50 -18.23 -4.50 -13.77
CA ILE A 50 -16.88 -4.93 -13.43
C ILE A 50 -16.30 -4.02 -12.36
N GLY A 51 -15.77 -4.60 -11.28
CA GLY A 51 -15.09 -3.88 -10.21
C GLY A 51 -13.78 -3.26 -10.68
N CYS A 52 -13.36 -2.17 -10.02
CA CYS A 52 -12.08 -1.54 -10.33
C CYS A 52 -10.91 -2.44 -9.91
N GLY A 53 -10.08 -2.88 -10.87
CA GLY A 53 -8.95 -3.77 -10.60
C GLY A 53 -7.94 -3.20 -9.58
N ALA A 54 -7.65 -1.90 -9.65
CA ALA A 54 -6.79 -1.23 -8.66
C ALA A 54 -7.38 -1.29 -7.24
N HIS A 55 -8.71 -1.17 -7.12
CA HIS A 55 -9.39 -1.27 -5.84
C HIS A 55 -9.36 -2.69 -5.27
N ILE A 56 -9.43 -3.72 -6.13
CA ILE A 56 -9.29 -5.12 -5.73
C ILE A 56 -7.89 -5.36 -5.15
N VAL A 57 -6.85 -4.94 -5.87
CA VAL A 57 -5.46 -5.09 -5.43
C VAL A 57 -5.23 -4.36 -4.10
N TYR A 58 -5.80 -3.16 -3.93
CA TYR A 58 -5.72 -2.44 -2.66
C TYR A 58 -6.39 -3.17 -1.49
N ASN A 59 -7.63 -3.65 -1.68
CA ASN A 59 -8.35 -4.36 -0.64
C ASN A 59 -7.68 -5.69 -0.24
N ALA A 60 -6.77 -6.21 -1.06
CA ALA A 60 -5.97 -7.39 -0.73
C ALA A 60 -4.82 -7.07 0.23
N ILE A 61 -4.05 -6.02 -0.04
CA ILE A 61 -2.88 -5.68 0.80
C ILE A 61 -3.27 -4.91 2.06
N LYS A 62 -4.40 -4.18 2.04
CA LYS A 62 -4.78 -3.32 3.16
C LYS A 62 -4.98 -4.10 4.48
N PRO A 63 -5.79 -5.18 4.55
CA PRO A 63 -5.92 -5.97 5.78
C PRO A 63 -4.59 -6.57 6.25
N ALA A 64 -3.73 -6.96 5.30
CA ALA A 64 -2.40 -7.47 5.60
C ALA A 64 -1.50 -6.42 6.28
N ALA A 65 -1.53 -5.17 5.78
CA ALA A 65 -0.82 -4.05 6.39
C ALA A 65 -1.38 -3.72 7.78
N ASP A 66 -2.69 -3.85 7.98
CA ASP A 66 -3.35 -3.62 9.28
C ASP A 66 -3.03 -4.69 10.33
N CYS A 67 -2.52 -5.87 9.93
CA CYS A 67 -2.02 -6.88 10.86
C CYS A 67 -0.61 -6.60 11.39
N LEU A 68 0.08 -5.58 10.88
CA LEU A 68 1.42 -5.22 11.35
C LEU A 68 1.34 -4.57 12.73
N PRO A 69 2.38 -4.71 13.58
CA PRO A 69 2.39 -4.11 14.92
C PRO A 69 2.46 -2.57 14.90
N VAL A 70 2.56 -1.96 13.73
CA VAL A 70 2.66 -0.51 13.53
C VAL A 70 1.65 -0.08 12.46
N ASP A 71 0.86 0.94 12.77
CA ASP A 71 -0.06 1.57 11.83
C ASP A 71 0.70 2.55 10.91
N PHE A 72 1.28 2.01 9.84
CA PHE A 72 2.11 2.78 8.90
C PHE A 72 1.36 3.88 8.18
N GLU A 73 0.09 3.67 7.86
CA GLU A 73 -0.72 4.72 7.24
C GLU A 73 -0.85 5.91 8.18
N CYS A 74 -1.12 5.67 9.47
CA CYS A 74 -1.18 6.72 10.47
C CYS A 74 0.17 7.41 10.66
N ILE A 75 1.28 6.67 10.69
CA ILE A 75 2.64 7.23 10.80
C ILE A 75 2.94 8.15 9.61
N ILE A 76 2.76 7.67 8.38
CA ILE A 76 3.03 8.44 7.15
C ILE A 76 2.15 9.70 7.11
N LEU A 77 0.85 9.57 7.41
CA LEU A 77 -0.08 10.69 7.46
C LEU A 77 0.32 11.74 8.49
N LYS A 78 0.78 11.32 9.67
CA LYS A 78 1.19 12.24 10.74
C LYS A 78 2.50 12.93 10.43
N ILE A 79 3.47 12.23 9.85
CA ILE A 79 4.72 12.84 9.36
C ILE A 79 4.39 13.90 8.33
N TYR A 80 3.60 13.55 7.30
CA TYR A 80 3.18 14.51 6.28
C TYR A 80 2.47 15.73 6.88
N SER A 81 1.46 15.50 7.72
CA SER A 81 0.67 16.58 8.33
C SER A 81 1.52 17.49 9.23
N PHE A 82 2.56 16.94 9.85
CA PHE A 82 3.46 17.72 10.72
C PHE A 82 4.26 18.76 9.94
N PHE A 83 4.69 18.43 8.72
CA PHE A 83 5.49 19.30 7.84
C PHE A 83 4.65 20.10 6.83
N TYR A 84 3.44 19.65 6.50
CA TYR A 84 2.63 20.19 5.41
C TYR A 84 2.37 21.70 5.50
N ILE A 85 2.08 22.21 6.70
CA ILE A 85 1.66 23.61 6.90
C ILE A 85 2.85 24.53 7.24
N TYR A 86 3.87 24.02 7.92
CA TYR A 86 4.88 24.84 8.58
C TYR A 86 6.23 24.72 7.88
N SER A 87 6.56 25.69 7.03
CA SER A 87 7.86 25.75 6.32
C SER A 87 9.06 25.77 7.27
N VAL A 88 8.95 26.42 8.43
CA VAL A 88 10.01 26.44 9.45
C VAL A 88 10.41 25.04 9.91
N ARG A 89 9.47 24.09 9.96
CA ARG A 89 9.76 22.69 10.32
C ARG A 89 10.47 21.96 9.19
N VAL A 90 10.17 22.32 7.95
CA VAL A 90 10.83 21.76 6.77
C VAL A 90 12.28 22.21 6.70
N GLU A 91 12.55 23.51 6.92
CA GLU A 91 13.94 24.01 6.94
C GLU A 91 14.73 23.37 8.08
N ALA A 92 14.15 23.26 9.28
CA ALA A 92 14.80 22.55 10.38
C ALA A 92 15.09 21.08 10.04
N LEU A 93 14.17 20.35 9.39
CA LEU A 93 14.43 18.98 8.94
C LEU A 93 15.59 18.90 7.92
N LYS A 94 15.74 19.90 7.04
CA LYS A 94 16.85 19.93 6.08
C LYS A 94 18.21 20.02 6.76
N GLU A 95 18.32 20.76 7.87
CA GLU A 95 19.56 20.80 8.66
C GLU A 95 19.96 19.41 9.18
N PHE A 96 18.98 18.59 9.58
CA PHE A 96 19.23 17.19 9.94
C PHE A 96 19.58 16.32 8.73
N CYS A 97 18.97 16.56 7.57
CA CYS A 97 19.34 15.89 6.32
C CYS A 97 20.80 16.17 5.94
N ASP A 98 21.21 17.44 5.98
CA ASP A 98 22.58 17.88 5.68
C ASP A 98 23.58 17.24 6.68
N SER A 99 23.24 17.23 7.96
CA SER A 99 24.07 16.62 9.02
C SER A 99 24.21 15.09 8.91
N SER A 100 23.30 14.44 8.19
CA SER A 100 23.29 12.98 7.98
C SER A 100 23.61 12.59 6.54
N GLU A 101 24.14 13.53 5.74
CA GLU A 101 24.47 13.36 4.32
C GLU A 101 23.34 12.69 3.51
N THR A 102 22.09 12.97 3.90
CA THR A 102 20.90 12.37 3.30
C THR A 102 20.20 13.40 2.44
N GLU A 103 19.89 13.06 1.18
CA GLU A 103 19.16 13.96 0.28
C GLU A 103 17.77 14.28 0.85
N TYR A 104 17.46 15.57 0.99
CA TYR A 104 16.12 15.99 1.36
C TYR A 104 15.12 15.63 0.26
N HIS A 105 13.99 15.07 0.68
CA HIS A 105 12.85 14.89 -0.19
C HIS A 105 11.57 15.43 0.44
N LYS A 106 10.76 16.09 -0.39
CA LYS A 106 9.45 16.58 0.05
C LYS A 106 8.55 15.41 0.47
N MET A 107 7.99 15.48 1.68
CA MET A 107 7.01 14.50 2.16
C MET A 107 5.78 14.49 1.27
N LEU A 108 5.30 13.29 0.95
CA LEU A 108 4.12 13.11 0.11
C LEU A 108 2.90 12.82 0.98
N GLY A 109 1.80 13.49 0.65
CA GLY A 109 0.51 13.23 1.26
C GLY A 109 -0.07 11.93 0.73
N TYR A 110 -0.78 11.22 1.59
CA TYR A 110 -1.46 9.98 1.26
C TYR A 110 -2.97 10.15 1.46
N SER A 111 -3.77 9.57 0.57
CA SER A 111 -5.21 9.39 0.75
C SER A 111 -5.51 7.90 0.87
N LYS A 112 -6.36 7.53 1.83
CA LYS A 112 -6.80 6.15 2.08
C LYS A 112 -7.45 5.45 0.87
N THR A 113 -7.82 6.20 -0.15
CA THR A 113 -8.44 5.68 -1.38
C THR A 113 -7.45 5.40 -2.49
N ARG A 114 -6.16 5.72 -2.32
CA ARG A 114 -5.19 5.70 -3.40
C ARG A 114 -3.85 5.11 -2.95
N TRP A 115 -3.77 3.79 -2.92
CA TRP A 115 -2.54 3.04 -2.61
C TRP A 115 -1.33 3.49 -3.44
N LEU A 116 -1.54 3.92 -4.69
CA LEU A 116 -0.49 4.50 -5.51
C LEU A 116 0.25 5.66 -4.83
N ALA A 117 -0.39 6.38 -3.91
CA ALA A 117 0.24 7.44 -3.14
C ALA A 117 0.96 6.91 -1.88
N LEU A 118 0.60 5.74 -1.37
CA LEU A 118 1.23 5.18 -0.16
C LEU A 118 2.66 4.73 -0.45
N MET A 119 2.88 4.01 -1.55
CA MET A 119 4.21 3.46 -1.86
C MET A 119 5.26 4.58 -2.03
N PRO A 120 5.02 5.65 -2.82
CA PRO A 120 5.94 6.77 -2.89
C PRO A 120 6.10 7.49 -1.54
N ALA A 121 5.05 7.64 -0.74
CA ALA A 121 5.14 8.28 0.57
C ALA A 121 5.98 7.46 1.56
N LEU A 122 5.80 6.13 1.56
CA LEU A 122 6.59 5.17 2.33
C LEU A 122 8.07 5.25 1.95
N GLU A 123 8.38 5.28 0.65
CA GLU A 123 9.75 5.41 0.15
C GLU A 123 10.42 6.70 0.60
N ARG A 124 9.69 7.82 0.68
CA ARG A 124 10.23 9.08 1.23
C ARG A 124 10.59 8.92 2.70
N VAL A 125 9.72 8.30 3.50
CA VAL A 125 9.99 8.06 4.93
C VAL A 125 11.20 7.15 5.11
N ILE A 126 11.34 6.09 4.30
CA ILE A 126 12.50 5.18 4.34
C ILE A 126 13.79 5.93 3.97
N LYS A 127 13.80 6.69 2.87
CA LYS A 127 15.00 7.42 2.41
C LYS A 127 15.49 8.48 3.39
N MET A 128 14.60 9.02 4.22
CA MET A 128 14.93 10.02 5.24
C MET A 128 14.76 9.49 6.67
N SER A 129 14.80 8.17 6.88
CA SER A 129 14.48 7.56 8.17
C SER A 129 15.35 8.11 9.31
N GLN A 130 16.65 8.23 9.07
CA GLN A 130 17.63 8.72 10.03
C GLN A 130 17.45 10.22 10.35
N PRO A 131 17.40 11.16 9.38
CA PRO A 131 17.12 12.56 9.68
C PRO A 131 15.75 12.78 10.35
N LEU A 132 14.72 12.06 9.92
CA LEU A 132 13.39 12.14 10.55
C LEU A 132 13.45 11.69 12.01
N LYS A 133 14.12 10.58 12.30
CA LYS A 133 14.33 10.09 13.66
C LYS A 133 15.03 11.14 14.53
N ASN A 134 16.17 11.65 14.06
CA ASN A 134 16.94 12.65 14.80
C ASN A 134 16.12 13.92 15.06
N TYR A 135 15.42 14.41 14.03
CA TYR A 135 14.54 15.56 14.14
C TYR A 135 13.44 15.35 15.18
N PHE A 136 12.63 14.30 15.04
CA PHE A 136 11.48 14.06 15.92
C PHE A 136 11.88 13.75 17.37
N LEU A 137 13.07 13.17 17.60
CA LEU A 137 13.58 12.94 18.95
C LEU A 137 14.24 14.18 19.58
N SER A 138 14.63 15.18 18.77
CA SER A 138 15.22 16.43 19.26
C SER A 138 14.21 17.49 19.70
N ILE A 139 12.97 17.44 19.19
CA ILE A 139 11.96 18.48 19.43
C ILE A 139 11.16 18.22 20.71
N ASP A 140 10.88 19.29 21.46
CA ASP A 140 10.12 19.25 22.71
C ASP A 140 8.67 18.75 22.50
N LYS A 141 7.96 19.32 21.52
CA LYS A 141 6.54 18.99 21.22
C LYS A 141 6.39 17.93 20.12
N CYS A 142 7.13 16.83 20.24
CA CYS A 142 6.98 15.70 19.32
C CYS A 142 5.63 14.99 19.51
N PRO A 143 4.86 14.70 18.44
CA PRO A 143 3.67 13.86 18.56
C PRO A 143 4.01 12.48 19.13
N ASN A 144 3.35 12.06 20.23
CA ASN A 144 3.68 10.82 20.96
C ASN A 144 3.80 9.59 20.07
N ILE A 145 2.88 9.39 19.13
CA ILE A 145 2.93 8.25 18.20
C ILE A 145 4.18 8.24 17.30
N LEU A 146 4.66 9.42 16.87
CA LEU A 146 5.91 9.52 16.10
C LEU A 146 7.12 9.31 17.00
N LYS A 147 7.09 9.85 18.22
CA LYS A 147 8.13 9.61 19.23
C LYS A 147 8.29 8.11 19.52
N THR A 148 7.21 7.44 19.89
CA THR A 148 7.19 5.99 20.14
C THR A 148 7.65 5.19 18.92
N PHE A 149 7.25 5.60 17.72
CA PHE A 149 7.69 4.97 16.48
C PHE A 149 9.21 5.06 16.29
N PHE A 150 9.79 6.25 16.44
CA PHE A 150 11.23 6.49 16.22
C PHE A 150 12.14 6.01 17.36
N GLU A 151 11.62 5.88 18.59
CA GLU A 151 12.32 5.27 19.73
C GLU A 151 12.45 3.75 19.60
N ASN A 152 11.46 3.10 18.97
CA ASN A 152 11.47 1.66 18.78
C ASN A 152 12.43 1.24 17.66
N SER A 153 13.45 0.46 18.03
CA SER A 153 14.49 -0.07 17.14
C SER A 153 13.97 -1.00 16.04
N THR A 154 12.78 -1.57 16.19
CA THR A 154 12.16 -2.48 15.21
C THR A 154 11.24 -1.78 14.22
N SER A 155 10.79 -0.55 14.50
CA SER A 155 9.84 0.18 13.64
C SER A 155 10.34 0.35 12.21
N GLU A 156 11.63 0.63 12.04
CA GLU A 156 12.24 0.81 10.73
C GLU A 156 12.32 -0.53 9.96
N LEU A 157 12.60 -1.64 10.65
CA LEU A 157 12.58 -2.98 10.03
C LEU A 157 11.21 -3.30 9.45
N TRP A 158 10.15 -2.90 10.15
CA TRP A 158 8.78 -3.09 9.67
C TRP A 158 8.43 -2.16 8.48
N LEU A 159 9.04 -0.96 8.36
CA LEU A 159 8.91 -0.14 7.14
C LEU A 159 9.51 -0.85 5.93
N TYR A 160 10.74 -1.36 6.06
CA TYR A 160 11.40 -2.11 4.98
C TYR A 160 10.60 -3.36 4.60
N PHE A 161 10.08 -4.06 5.60
CA PHE A 161 9.21 -5.20 5.38
C PHE A 161 7.94 -4.81 4.63
N LEU A 162 7.22 -3.76 5.04
CA LEU A 162 6.03 -3.30 4.33
C LEU A 162 6.38 -2.88 2.89
N HIS A 163 7.49 -2.17 2.68
CA HIS A 163 7.95 -1.74 1.35
C HIS A 163 8.20 -2.92 0.42
N ALA A 164 8.93 -3.93 0.87
CA ALA A 164 9.25 -5.12 0.09
C ALA A 164 7.98 -5.87 -0.37
N GLN A 165 6.92 -5.81 0.42
CA GLN A 165 5.66 -6.49 0.16
C GLN A 165 4.76 -5.63 -0.72
N ALA A 166 4.66 -4.34 -0.40
CA ALA A 166 3.94 -3.33 -1.16
C ALA A 166 4.43 -3.18 -2.60
N ALA A 167 5.73 -3.40 -2.86
CA ALA A 167 6.33 -3.25 -4.19
C ALA A 167 5.59 -4.07 -5.28
N THR A 168 5.32 -5.35 -5.02
CA THR A 168 4.65 -6.22 -6.01
C THR A 168 3.20 -5.81 -6.27
N PHE A 169 2.50 -5.32 -5.24
CA PHE A 169 1.14 -4.78 -5.40
C PHE A 169 1.19 -3.45 -6.16
N HIS A 170 2.15 -2.59 -5.86
CA HIS A 170 2.33 -1.32 -6.54
C HIS A 170 2.59 -1.50 -8.03
N GLU A 171 3.46 -2.44 -8.42
CA GLU A 171 3.72 -2.80 -9.82
C GLU A 171 2.45 -3.26 -10.54
N ALA A 172 1.62 -4.09 -9.89
CA ALA A 172 0.35 -4.54 -10.46
C ALA A 172 -0.61 -3.36 -10.67
N VAL A 173 -0.75 -2.47 -9.68
CA VAL A 173 -1.61 -1.27 -9.81
C VAL A 173 -1.13 -0.35 -10.92
N LEU A 174 0.18 -0.14 -11.08
CA LEU A 174 0.72 0.70 -12.16
C LEU A 174 0.33 0.18 -13.54
N LYS A 175 0.25 -1.15 -13.73
CA LYS A 175 -0.19 -1.75 -15.00
C LYS A 175 -1.71 -1.69 -15.19
N ILE A 176 -2.48 -1.73 -14.10
CA ILE A 176 -3.95 -1.67 -14.11
C ILE A 176 -4.46 -0.22 -14.27
N GLU A 177 -3.73 0.80 -13.83
CA GLU A 177 -4.18 2.21 -13.95
C GLU A 177 -3.73 2.92 -15.25
N VAL A 178 -3.19 2.18 -16.22
CA VAL A 178 -2.81 2.75 -17.53
C VAL A 178 -4.06 3.18 -18.31
N GLN A 179 -3.99 4.30 -19.04
CA GLN A 179 -5.15 4.95 -19.69
C GLN A 179 -5.97 4.05 -20.63
N ASN A 180 -5.35 3.05 -21.26
CA ASN A 180 -5.98 2.21 -22.28
C ASN A 180 -6.07 0.74 -21.87
N VAL A 181 -6.01 0.42 -20.58
CA VAL A 181 -6.12 -0.97 -20.13
C VAL A 181 -7.55 -1.50 -20.32
N SER A 182 -7.67 -2.70 -20.88
CA SER A 182 -8.94 -3.42 -20.96
C SER A 182 -9.24 -4.15 -19.65
N ALA A 183 -10.52 -4.52 -19.46
CA ALA A 183 -10.92 -5.37 -18.34
C ALA A 183 -10.21 -6.73 -18.34
N LEU A 184 -9.95 -7.29 -19.53
CA LEU A 184 -9.22 -8.54 -19.69
C LEU A 184 -7.77 -8.40 -19.24
N GLU A 185 -7.07 -7.36 -19.69
CA GLU A 185 -5.68 -7.10 -19.28
C GLU A 185 -5.58 -6.84 -17.78
N SER A 186 -6.53 -6.11 -17.21
CA SER A 186 -6.61 -5.90 -15.76
C SER A 186 -6.77 -7.23 -15.01
N ALA A 187 -7.63 -8.13 -15.49
CA ALA A 187 -7.80 -9.46 -14.91
C ALA A 187 -6.55 -10.33 -15.08
N MET A 188 -5.84 -10.23 -16.20
CA MET A 188 -4.57 -10.93 -16.42
C MET A 188 -3.49 -10.46 -15.43
N GLU A 189 -3.38 -9.16 -15.18
CA GLU A 189 -2.43 -8.62 -14.19
C GLU A 189 -2.75 -9.07 -12.75
N ILE A 190 -4.04 -9.11 -12.38
CA ILE A 190 -4.45 -9.64 -11.07
C ILE A 190 -4.09 -11.12 -10.92
N ASN A 191 -4.29 -11.93 -11.97
CA ASN A 191 -3.88 -13.34 -11.96
C ASN A 191 -2.35 -13.49 -11.86
N ARG A 192 -1.57 -12.66 -12.57
CA ARG A 192 -0.09 -12.65 -12.45
C ARG A 192 0.36 -12.31 -11.04
N LEU A 193 -0.29 -11.33 -10.41
CA LEU A 193 -0.01 -10.96 -9.01
C LEU A 193 -0.26 -12.15 -8.08
N ARG A 194 -1.40 -12.86 -8.23
CA ARG A 194 -1.66 -14.09 -7.48
C ARG A 194 -0.53 -15.10 -7.64
N ASP A 195 -0.20 -15.44 -8.87
CA ASP A 195 0.75 -16.53 -9.15
C ASP A 195 2.14 -16.19 -8.58
N ASN A 196 2.53 -14.91 -8.60
CA ASN A 196 3.74 -14.41 -7.95
C ASN A 196 3.70 -14.61 -6.42
N LEU A 197 2.58 -14.32 -5.78
CA LEU A 197 2.42 -14.47 -4.34
C LEU A 197 2.43 -15.94 -3.90
N ALA A 198 1.79 -16.83 -4.67
CA ALA A 198 1.86 -18.27 -4.45
C ALA A 198 3.29 -18.80 -4.55
N LEU A 199 4.07 -18.31 -5.54
CA LEU A 199 5.49 -18.67 -5.66
C LEU A 199 6.32 -18.16 -4.48
N LYS A 200 6.08 -16.92 -4.00
CA LYS A 200 6.78 -16.37 -2.85
C LYS A 200 6.52 -17.18 -1.59
N GLU A 201 5.29 -17.62 -1.38
CA GLU A 201 4.95 -18.49 -0.25
C GLU A 201 5.69 -19.82 -0.30
N ASN A 202 5.64 -20.51 -1.43
CA ASN A 202 6.34 -21.79 -1.63
C ASN A 202 7.85 -21.67 -1.41
N THR A 203 8.37 -20.45 -1.42
CA THR A 203 9.79 -20.15 -1.26
C THR A 203 10.11 -19.41 0.03
N ILE A 204 9.16 -19.34 0.98
CA ILE A 204 9.29 -18.69 2.29
C ILE A 204 9.76 -17.23 2.14
N PHE A 205 9.33 -16.57 1.06
CA PHE A 205 9.72 -15.22 0.70
C PHE A 205 11.25 -15.02 0.54
N LEU A 206 12.01 -16.10 0.35
CA LEU A 206 13.46 -16.04 0.12
C LEU A 206 13.75 -15.72 -1.35
N PRO A 207 14.57 -14.70 -1.64
CA PRO A 207 15.05 -14.44 -2.99
C PRO A 207 15.80 -15.65 -3.56
N HIS A 208 15.70 -15.88 -4.87
CA HIS A 208 16.39 -16.99 -5.55
C HIS A 208 17.92 -16.97 -5.31
N ILE A 209 18.52 -15.78 -5.20
CA ILE A 209 19.95 -15.60 -4.90
C ILE A 209 20.35 -16.10 -3.51
N VAL A 210 19.42 -16.14 -2.54
CA VAL A 210 19.66 -16.68 -1.19
C VAL A 210 19.52 -18.20 -1.19
N ARG A 211 18.64 -18.75 -2.03
CA ARG A 211 18.38 -20.19 -2.14
C ARG A 211 19.50 -20.96 -2.84
N ASN A 212 20.25 -20.32 -3.74
CA ASN A 212 21.28 -20.96 -4.55
C ASN A 212 22.72 -20.59 -4.14
N ARG A 213 22.93 -20.10 -2.91
CA ARG A 213 24.30 -20.04 -2.39
C ARG A 213 24.71 -21.46 -1.97
N PRO A 214 25.88 -21.96 -2.45
CA PRO A 214 26.42 -23.24 -2.04
C PRO A 214 26.73 -23.27 -0.53
#